data_AF-I1BHP8-F1
#
_entry.id   AF-I1BHP8-F1
#
_cell.length_a   1.000
_cell.length_b   1.000
_cell.length_c   1.000
_cell.angle_alpha   90.00
_cell.angle_beta   90.00
_cell.angle_gamma   90.00
#
_symmetry.space_group_name_H-M   'P 1'
#
loop_
_entity.id
_entity.type
_entity.pdbx_description
1 polymer ?
#
loop_
_entity_poly.entity_id
_entity_poly.type
_entity_poly.pdbx_seq_one_letter_code
_entity_poly.pdbx_strand_id
1 'polypeptide(L)'
;MSEINLSGIKHIVLVLSGKGGVGKSSVTTQLALGLVHQGKKVGVLDIDLTGPSIPRMLGLDGKKIHQASQGWIPVYADENQRLSCMSIGFLLQSKNDSVVWRGPKKNAMIKQFLQDVYWGELDYLLIDTPPGTSDEHISVVEYLKSCNPDGAVIVTTPQAVAIADVRKEISFCRKVNLPILGVVENMSGYVCPHCAVISI
;
A
#
# COMPACT_ATOMS: atom_id res chain seq x y z
N MET A 1 -20.17 16.58 -5.09
CA MET A 1 -18.82 15.96 -4.94
C MET A 1 -19.08 14.52 -4.52
N SER A 2 -18.62 13.53 -5.28
CA SER A 2 -18.72 12.13 -4.85
C SER A 2 -17.97 11.95 -3.54
N GLU A 3 -18.63 11.43 -2.51
CA GLU A 3 -18.03 11.12 -1.22
C GLU A 3 -17.03 9.96 -1.36
N ILE A 4 -15.99 9.96 -0.53
CA ILE A 4 -14.98 8.90 -0.49
C ILE A 4 -15.64 7.62 0.05
N ASN A 5 -15.57 6.52 -0.70
CA ASN A 5 -16.29 5.28 -0.40
C ASN A 5 -15.46 4.36 0.51
N LEU A 6 -15.14 4.86 1.72
CA LEU A 6 -14.34 4.15 2.72
C LEU A 6 -15.06 4.00 4.07
N SER A 7 -16.38 4.25 4.12
CA SER A 7 -17.16 4.21 5.37
C SER A 7 -17.27 2.83 6.01
N GLY A 8 -17.17 1.75 5.21
CA GLY A 8 -17.17 0.36 5.68
C GLY A 8 -15.81 -0.14 6.17
N ILE A 9 -14.81 0.74 6.31
CA ILE A 9 -13.44 0.37 6.67
C ILE A 9 -13.15 0.82 8.10
N LYS A 10 -12.81 -0.13 8.99
CA LYS A 10 -12.56 0.18 10.40
C LYS A 10 -11.21 0.83 10.66
N HIS A 11 -10.16 0.35 9.97
CA HIS A 11 -8.79 0.85 10.13
C HIS A 11 -8.15 1.11 8.77
N ILE A 12 -7.52 2.27 8.63
CA ILE A 12 -6.77 2.67 7.42
C ILE A 12 -5.31 2.93 7.82
N VAL A 13 -4.40 2.12 7.27
CA VAL A 13 -2.97 2.19 7.57
C VAL A 13 -2.18 2.44 6.30
N LEU A 14 -1.36 3.48 6.31
CA LEU A 14 -0.43 3.78 5.22
C LEU A 14 0.88 3.05 5.46
N VAL A 15 1.46 2.49 4.40
CA VAL A 15 2.81 1.92 4.43
C VAL A 15 3.75 2.81 3.62
N LEU A 16 4.67 3.47 4.31
CA LEU A 16 5.58 4.48 3.76
C LEU A 16 7.02 3.94 3.68
N SER A 17 7.84 4.54 2.82
CA SER A 17 9.28 4.28 2.79
C SER A 17 10.04 5.47 2.23
N GLY A 18 11.20 5.80 2.77
CA GLY A 18 11.99 6.95 2.31
C GLY A 18 12.67 6.76 0.94
N LYS A 19 12.85 5.51 0.50
CA LYS A 19 13.46 5.20 -0.79
C LYS A 19 12.91 3.90 -1.39
N GLY A 20 13.05 3.74 -2.69
CA GLY A 20 12.74 2.49 -3.39
C GLY A 20 13.67 1.35 -2.98
N GLY A 21 13.18 0.11 -3.10
CA GLY A 21 14.00 -1.09 -2.88
C GLY A 21 14.16 -1.53 -1.42
N VAL A 22 13.55 -0.85 -0.44
CA VAL A 22 13.58 -1.30 0.98
C VAL A 22 12.63 -2.47 1.28
N GLY A 23 11.87 -2.93 0.29
CA GLY A 23 10.87 -4.00 0.45
C GLY A 23 9.55 -3.57 1.09
N LYS A 24 9.18 -2.29 0.95
CA LYS A 24 7.89 -1.72 1.38
C LYS A 24 6.70 -2.61 1.02
N SER A 25 6.52 -2.92 -0.27
CA SER A 25 5.40 -3.74 -0.75
C SER A 25 5.43 -5.18 -0.22
N SER A 26 6.62 -5.73 0.03
CA SER A 26 6.76 -7.04 0.69
C SER A 26 6.28 -7.00 2.14
N VAL A 27 6.57 -5.91 2.86
CA VAL A 27 6.07 -5.70 4.22
C VAL A 27 4.56 -5.47 4.21
N THR A 28 4.03 -4.66 3.28
CA THR A 28 2.58 -4.47 3.10
C THR A 28 1.87 -5.81 2.89
N THR A 29 2.41 -6.65 2.00
CA THR A 29 1.85 -7.99 1.71
C THR A 29 1.87 -8.89 2.94
N GLN A 30 2.99 -8.93 3.67
CA GLN A 30 3.11 -9.77 4.87
C GLN A 30 2.21 -9.28 6.00
N LEU A 31 2.05 -7.96 6.17
CA LEU A 31 1.10 -7.39 7.12
C LEU A 31 -0.34 -7.79 6.77
N ALA A 32 -0.71 -7.70 5.49
CA ALA A 32 -2.03 -8.13 5.02
C ALA A 32 -2.29 -9.60 5.32
N LEU A 33 -1.35 -10.48 4.93
CA LEU A 33 -1.43 -11.92 5.17
C LEU A 33 -1.51 -12.25 6.66
N GLY A 34 -0.73 -11.56 7.51
CA GLY A 34 -0.76 -11.74 8.95
C GLY A 34 -2.10 -11.36 9.57
N LEU A 35 -2.69 -10.24 9.16
CA LEU A 35 -4.03 -9.82 9.59
C LEU A 35 -5.11 -10.81 9.13
N VAL A 36 -5.03 -11.30 7.90
CA VAL A 36 -5.93 -12.34 7.38
C VAL A 36 -5.76 -13.64 8.16
N HIS A 37 -4.54 -14.03 8.53
CA HIS A 37 -4.28 -15.20 9.38
C HIS A 37 -4.93 -15.06 10.77
N GLN A 38 -5.04 -13.83 11.29
CA GLN A 38 -5.77 -13.50 12.52
C GLN A 38 -7.30 -13.39 12.33
N GLY A 39 -7.83 -13.79 11.17
CA GLY A 39 -9.26 -13.81 10.89
C GLY A 39 -9.85 -12.48 10.39
N LYS A 40 -9.02 -11.47 10.12
CA LYS A 40 -9.48 -10.14 9.67
C LYS A 40 -9.81 -10.12 8.18
N LYS A 41 -10.74 -9.24 7.78
CA LYS A 41 -10.96 -8.86 6.38
C LYS A 41 -10.07 -7.68 6.01
N VAL A 42 -9.27 -7.84 4.96
CA VAL A 42 -8.20 -6.92 4.59
C VAL A 42 -8.29 -6.53 3.13
N GLY A 43 -8.23 -5.23 2.87
CA GLY A 43 -7.97 -4.66 1.56
C GLY A 43 -6.53 -4.18 1.45
N VAL A 44 -5.92 -4.35 0.29
CA VAL A 44 -4.64 -3.73 -0.06
C VAL A 44 -4.83 -2.82 -1.27
N LEU A 45 -4.53 -1.54 -1.11
CA LEU A 45 -4.53 -0.55 -2.18
C LEU A 45 -3.08 -0.22 -2.55
N ASP A 46 -2.67 -0.69 -3.72
CA ASP A 46 -1.35 -0.43 -4.31
C ASP A 46 -1.41 0.78 -5.24
N ILE A 47 -0.86 1.88 -4.75
CA ILE A 47 -0.72 3.14 -5.50
C ILE A 47 0.74 3.43 -5.84
N ASP A 48 1.64 2.43 -5.74
CA ASP A 48 3.01 2.54 -6.20
C ASP A 48 3.07 2.38 -7.72
N LEU A 49 2.82 3.49 -8.41
CA LEU A 49 2.76 3.58 -9.87
C LEU A 49 4.10 3.28 -10.57
N THR A 50 5.21 3.26 -9.83
CA THR A 50 6.55 3.09 -10.42
C THR A 50 6.92 1.62 -10.65
N GLY A 51 6.28 0.71 -9.93
CA GLY A 51 6.56 -0.72 -10.00
C GLY A 51 5.56 -1.51 -9.17
N PRO A 52 4.28 -1.57 -9.59
CA PRO A 52 3.24 -2.24 -8.83
C PRO A 52 3.62 -3.71 -8.63
N SER A 53 3.85 -4.09 -7.38
CA SER A 53 4.41 -5.40 -7.04
C SER A 53 3.46 -6.26 -6.22
N ILE A 54 2.46 -5.64 -5.57
CA ILE A 54 1.47 -6.33 -4.74
C ILE A 54 0.68 -7.38 -5.54
N PRO A 55 0.14 -7.11 -6.75
CA PRO A 55 -0.59 -8.14 -7.50
C PRO A 55 0.25 -9.39 -7.75
N ARG A 56 1.53 -9.23 -8.08
CA ARG A 56 2.44 -10.34 -8.31
C ARG A 56 2.74 -11.09 -7.01
N MET A 57 2.99 -10.39 -5.92
CA MET A 57 3.26 -11.00 -4.60
C MET A 57 2.07 -11.80 -4.08
N LEU A 58 0.84 -11.40 -4.43
CA LEU A 58 -0.40 -12.10 -4.09
C LEU A 58 -0.82 -13.16 -5.14
N GLY A 59 -0.03 -13.39 -6.19
CA GLY A 59 -0.38 -14.36 -7.24
C GLY A 59 -1.56 -13.94 -8.13
N LEU A 60 -1.87 -12.65 -8.20
CA LEU A 60 -2.99 -12.05 -8.95
C LEU A 60 -2.60 -11.60 -10.36
N ASP A 61 -1.45 -12.06 -10.85
CA ASP A 61 -0.96 -11.73 -12.18
C ASP A 61 -1.95 -12.12 -13.28
N GLY A 62 -2.23 -11.18 -14.20
CA GLY A 62 -3.16 -11.40 -15.32
C GLY A 62 -4.65 -11.27 -14.95
N LYS A 63 -4.97 -11.05 -13.67
CA LYS A 63 -6.33 -10.65 -13.27
C LYS A 63 -6.62 -9.23 -13.75
N LYS A 64 -7.90 -8.95 -13.99
CA LYS A 64 -8.41 -7.63 -14.40
C LYS A 64 -9.43 -7.15 -13.39
N ILE A 65 -9.53 -5.84 -13.21
CA ILE A 65 -10.62 -5.26 -12.44
C ILE A 65 -11.93 -5.41 -13.19
N HIS A 66 -13.01 -5.62 -12.44
CA HIS A 66 -14.36 -5.65 -12.99
C HIS A 66 -15.10 -4.38 -12.55
N GLN A 67 -15.85 -3.78 -13.47
CA GLN A 67 -16.73 -2.67 -13.17
C GLN A 67 -18.15 -3.19 -12.91
N ALA A 68 -18.69 -2.87 -11.75
CA ALA A 68 -20.08 -3.13 -11.35
C ALA A 68 -20.84 -1.80 -11.19
N SER A 69 -22.14 -1.88 -10.91
CA SER A 69 -22.97 -0.68 -10.68
C SER A 69 -22.54 0.12 -9.44
N GLN A 70 -21.91 -0.54 -8.46
CA GLN A 70 -21.42 0.08 -7.23
C GLN A 70 -20.01 0.67 -7.34
N GLY A 71 -19.30 0.40 -8.45
CA GLY A 71 -17.91 0.82 -8.64
C GLY A 71 -17.01 -0.31 -9.13
N TRP A 72 -15.69 -0.12 -8.96
CA TRP A 72 -14.69 -1.13 -9.27
C TRP A 72 -14.63 -2.19 -8.16
N ILE A 73 -14.76 -3.45 -8.56
CA ILE A 73 -14.62 -4.57 -7.65
C ILE A 73 -13.13 -4.91 -7.51
N PRO A 74 -12.56 -4.91 -6.28
CA PRO A 74 -11.18 -5.32 -6.07
C PRO A 74 -11.00 -6.81 -6.37
N VAL A 75 -9.77 -7.19 -6.71
CA VAL A 75 -9.43 -8.57 -7.03
C VAL A 75 -9.13 -9.32 -5.74
N TYR A 76 -9.80 -10.44 -5.51
CA TYR A 76 -9.59 -11.26 -4.31
C TYR A 76 -8.44 -12.25 -4.50
N ALA A 77 -7.57 -12.33 -3.48
CA ALA A 77 -6.42 -13.24 -3.42
C ALA A 77 -6.74 -14.57 -2.73
N ASP A 78 -7.90 -14.70 -2.09
CA ASP A 78 -8.35 -15.94 -1.45
C ASP A 78 -9.80 -16.29 -1.81
N GLU A 79 -10.15 -17.57 -1.70
CA GLU A 79 -11.49 -18.08 -2.02
C GLU A 79 -12.55 -17.56 -1.04
N ASN A 80 -12.15 -17.31 0.20
CA ASN A 80 -13.01 -16.81 1.27
C ASN A 80 -13.28 -15.30 1.19
N GLN A 81 -12.71 -14.62 0.18
CA GLN A 81 -12.88 -13.18 -0.04
C GLN A 81 -12.52 -12.32 1.18
N ARG A 82 -11.48 -12.70 1.92
CA ARG A 82 -10.97 -11.94 3.08
C ARG A 82 -9.76 -11.09 2.72
N LEU A 83 -9.09 -11.38 1.61
CA LEU A 83 -7.99 -10.55 1.10
C LEU A 83 -8.34 -10.00 -0.28
N SER A 84 -8.59 -8.71 -0.35
CA SER A 84 -8.85 -8.00 -1.60
C SER A 84 -7.69 -7.07 -1.96
N CYS A 85 -7.44 -6.89 -3.25
CA CYS A 85 -6.36 -6.07 -3.77
C CYS A 85 -6.89 -5.16 -4.87
N MET A 86 -6.52 -3.90 -4.81
CA MET A 86 -6.65 -2.95 -5.91
C MET A 86 -5.27 -2.40 -6.24
N SER A 87 -4.91 -2.41 -7.53
CA SER A 87 -3.60 -1.92 -7.98
C SER A 87 -3.74 -1.31 -9.35
N ILE A 88 -2.93 -0.30 -9.63
CA ILE A 88 -2.72 0.21 -10.99
C ILE A 88 -2.28 -0.91 -11.95
N GLY A 89 -1.59 -1.94 -11.45
CA GLY A 89 -1.08 -3.04 -12.27
C GLY A 89 -2.18 -3.78 -13.04
N PHE A 90 -3.43 -3.75 -12.56
CA PHE A 90 -4.58 -4.34 -13.25
C PHE A 90 -5.12 -3.50 -14.41
N LEU A 91 -4.76 -2.22 -14.47
CA LEU A 91 -5.17 -1.28 -15.52
C LEU A 91 -4.18 -1.22 -16.69
N LEU A 92 -3.00 -1.81 -16.54
CA LEU A 92 -1.97 -1.82 -17.59
C LEU A 92 -2.24 -2.91 -18.61
N GLN A 93 -1.97 -2.60 -19.89
CA GLN A 93 -2.18 -3.56 -20.98
C GLN A 93 -1.09 -4.63 -20.99
N SER A 94 0.15 -4.25 -20.68
CA SER A 94 1.29 -5.15 -20.51
C SER A 94 2.06 -4.86 -19.23
N LYS A 95 2.61 -5.91 -18.62
CA LYS A 95 3.47 -5.81 -17.42
C LYS A 95 4.78 -5.05 -17.68
N ASN A 96 5.20 -4.96 -18.94
CA ASN A 96 6.41 -4.24 -19.34
C ASN A 96 6.15 -2.78 -19.69
N ASP A 97 4.89 -2.33 -19.64
CA ASP A 97 4.56 -0.94 -19.92
C ASP A 97 5.00 -0.08 -18.74
N SER A 98 6.02 0.76 -18.97
CA SER A 98 6.38 1.79 -18.01
C SER A 98 5.25 2.82 -17.93
N VAL A 99 4.69 3.02 -16.74
CA VAL A 99 3.63 3.99 -16.52
C VAL A 99 4.22 5.40 -16.39
N VAL A 100 4.42 6.07 -17.53
CA VAL A 100 4.86 7.48 -17.54
C VAL A 100 3.63 8.38 -17.45
N TRP A 101 3.04 8.49 -16.26
CA TRP A 101 1.91 9.39 -16.01
C TRP A 101 2.40 10.69 -15.35
N ARG A 102 1.93 11.82 -15.88
CA ARG A 102 2.16 13.13 -15.27
C ARG A 102 1.41 13.24 -13.94
N GLY A 103 1.95 14.01 -12.99
CA GLY A 103 1.41 14.20 -11.64
C GLY A 103 -0.12 14.36 -11.55
N PRO A 104 -0.76 15.23 -12.35
CA PRO A 104 -2.22 15.41 -12.30
C PRO A 104 -3.00 14.11 -12.60
N LYS A 105 -2.54 13.30 -13.56
CA LYS A 105 -3.19 12.03 -13.91
C LYS A 105 -3.01 10.99 -12.80
N LYS A 106 -1.84 10.97 -12.16
CA LYS A 106 -1.59 10.11 -10.98
C LYS A 106 -2.52 10.46 -9.83
N ASN A 107 -2.61 11.74 -9.47
CA ASN A 107 -3.46 12.23 -8.39
C ASN A 107 -4.95 11.97 -8.65
N ALA A 108 -5.39 12.13 -9.90
CA ALA A 108 -6.74 11.78 -10.30
C ALA A 108 -7.01 10.28 -10.13
N MET A 109 -6.05 9.41 -10.49
CA MET A 109 -6.20 7.96 -10.32
C MET A 109 -6.23 7.55 -8.84
N ILE A 110 -5.37 8.12 -8.00
CA ILE A 110 -5.39 7.88 -6.55
C ILE A 110 -6.76 8.24 -5.99
N LYS A 111 -7.26 9.44 -6.33
CA LYS A 111 -8.59 9.88 -5.93
C LYS A 111 -9.67 8.91 -6.42
N GLN A 112 -9.56 8.45 -7.67
CA GLN A 112 -10.49 7.49 -8.24
C GLN A 112 -10.48 6.16 -7.48
N PHE A 113 -9.32 5.63 -7.09
CA PHE A 113 -9.25 4.42 -6.27
C PHE A 113 -9.89 4.59 -4.89
N LEU A 114 -9.78 5.77 -4.28
CA LEU A 114 -10.40 6.05 -2.98
C LEU A 114 -11.91 6.26 -3.06
N GLN A 115 -12.44 6.69 -4.22
CA GLN A 115 -13.85 6.99 -4.42
C GLN A 115 -14.64 5.85 -5.05
N ASP A 116 -14.09 5.23 -6.10
CA ASP A 116 -14.84 4.37 -7.01
C ASP A 116 -14.62 2.88 -6.70
N VAL A 117 -13.68 2.51 -5.82
CA VAL A 117 -13.48 1.10 -5.45
C VAL A 117 -14.51 0.70 -4.41
N TYR A 118 -15.26 -0.35 -4.72
CA TYR A 118 -16.24 -0.92 -3.81
C TYR A 118 -15.55 -1.96 -2.91
N TRP A 119 -15.04 -1.49 -1.76
CA TRP A 119 -14.34 -2.33 -0.79
C TRP A 119 -15.28 -3.22 0.05
N GLY A 120 -16.55 -2.82 0.21
CA GLY A 120 -17.46 -3.43 1.17
C GLY A 120 -17.01 -3.19 2.62
N GLU A 121 -17.21 -4.19 3.47
CA GLU A 121 -16.81 -4.15 4.89
C GLU A 121 -15.41 -4.74 5.09
N LEU A 122 -14.48 -3.92 5.59
CA LEU A 122 -13.11 -4.30 5.88
C LEU A 122 -12.74 -3.99 7.34
N ASP A 123 -11.96 -4.87 7.96
CA ASP A 123 -11.32 -4.54 9.23
C ASP A 123 -10.10 -3.65 9.00
N TYR A 124 -9.33 -3.88 7.92
CA TYR A 124 -8.15 -3.09 7.59
C TYR A 124 -8.08 -2.77 6.10
N LEU A 125 -7.73 -1.54 5.76
CA LEU A 125 -7.22 -1.15 4.45
C LEU A 125 -5.76 -0.73 4.59
N LEU A 126 -4.87 -1.48 3.94
CA LEU A 126 -3.45 -1.16 3.86
C LEU A 126 -3.19 -0.43 2.54
N ILE A 127 -2.54 0.74 2.60
CA ILE A 127 -2.25 1.55 1.42
C ILE A 127 -0.74 1.54 1.19
N ASP A 128 -0.30 0.88 0.11
CA ASP A 128 1.10 0.84 -0.32
C ASP A 128 1.41 2.10 -1.13
N THR A 129 2.12 3.07 -0.53
CA THR A 129 2.39 4.35 -1.18
C THR A 129 3.62 4.27 -2.10
N PRO A 130 3.85 5.21 -3.04
CA PRO A 130 5.15 5.34 -3.70
C PRO A 130 6.29 5.56 -2.69
N PRO A 131 7.58 5.34 -3.06
CA PRO A 131 8.70 5.68 -2.20
C PRO A 131 9.04 7.18 -2.18
N GLY A 132 9.59 7.66 -1.06
CA GLY A 132 10.06 9.03 -0.83
C GLY A 132 8.94 10.03 -0.54
N THR A 133 9.29 11.25 -0.14
CA THR A 133 8.32 12.28 0.29
C THR A 133 7.77 13.12 -0.87
N SER A 134 7.23 12.48 -1.91
CA SER A 134 6.74 13.18 -3.11
C SER A 134 5.33 13.76 -2.94
N ASP A 135 4.89 14.59 -3.90
CA ASP A 135 3.54 15.21 -3.89
C ASP A 135 2.40 14.18 -3.82
N GLU A 136 2.64 12.94 -4.27
CA GLU A 136 1.69 11.83 -4.16
C GLU A 136 1.34 11.52 -2.69
N HIS A 137 2.31 11.60 -1.77
CA HIS A 137 2.07 11.32 -0.34
C HIS A 137 1.17 12.38 0.29
N ILE A 138 1.44 13.65 0.00
CA ILE A 138 0.59 14.77 0.45
C ILE A 138 -0.82 14.56 -0.07
N SER A 139 -0.96 14.23 -1.36
CA SER A 139 -2.26 14.05 -2.00
C SER A 139 -3.08 12.92 -1.36
N VAL A 140 -2.47 11.77 -1.10
CA VAL A 140 -3.12 10.62 -0.45
C VAL A 140 -3.58 10.99 0.96
N VAL A 141 -2.71 11.60 1.76
CA VAL A 141 -3.06 12.01 3.13
C VAL A 141 -4.17 13.07 3.10
N GLU A 142 -4.10 14.06 2.20
CA GLU A 142 -5.12 15.10 2.05
C GLU A 142 -6.48 14.49 1.70
N TYR A 143 -6.53 13.54 0.76
CA TYR A 143 -7.77 12.85 0.41
C TYR A 143 -8.29 11.98 1.56
N LEU A 144 -7.40 11.34 2.32
CA LEU A 144 -7.79 10.50 3.46
C LEU A 144 -8.12 11.31 4.72
N LYS A 145 -7.86 12.62 4.78
CA LYS A 145 -8.13 13.45 5.98
C LYS A 145 -9.57 13.30 6.48
N SER A 146 -10.55 13.22 5.59
CA SER A 146 -11.96 13.05 5.97
C SER A 146 -12.26 11.67 6.57
N CYS A 147 -11.41 10.68 6.30
CA CYS A 147 -11.54 9.30 6.78
C CYS A 147 -10.70 9.02 8.03
N ASN A 148 -9.94 10.01 8.52
CA ASN A 148 -9.12 9.95 9.74
C ASN A 148 -8.27 8.66 9.85
N PRO A 149 -7.24 8.47 8.98
CA PRO A 149 -6.42 7.27 8.99
C PRO A 149 -5.73 7.05 10.33
N ASP A 150 -5.65 5.80 10.78
CA ASP A 150 -5.06 5.42 12.07
C ASP A 150 -3.57 5.79 12.16
N GLY A 151 -2.87 5.75 11.02
CA GLY A 151 -1.48 6.19 10.94
C GLY A 151 -0.68 5.53 9.83
N ALA A 152 0.64 5.62 9.98
CA ALA A 152 1.62 5.09 9.06
C ALA A 152 2.57 4.09 9.71
N VAL A 153 2.91 3.03 8.96
CA VAL A 153 4.06 2.16 9.20
C VAL A 153 5.17 2.59 8.25
N ILE A 154 6.36 2.88 8.78
CA ILE A 154 7.51 3.31 7.96
C ILE A 154 8.47 2.13 7.76
N VAL A 155 8.79 1.79 6.52
CA VAL A 155 9.68 0.69 6.15
C VAL A 155 11.06 1.22 5.75
N THR A 156 12.12 0.58 6.26
CA THR A 156 13.52 0.92 5.98
C THR A 156 14.40 -0.32 5.91
N THR A 157 15.69 -0.15 5.64
CA THR A 157 16.74 -1.17 5.81
C THR A 157 17.89 -0.62 6.68
N PRO A 158 18.80 -1.48 7.21
CA PRO A 158 19.93 -1.05 8.03
C PRO A 158 20.95 -0.16 7.30
N GLN A 159 20.86 -0.06 5.97
CA GLN A 159 21.78 0.71 5.14
C GLN A 159 21.70 2.20 5.50
N ALA A 160 22.84 2.85 5.76
CA ALA A 160 22.91 4.25 6.20
C ALA A 160 22.11 5.24 5.32
N VAL A 161 22.09 5.02 4.00
CA VAL A 161 21.31 5.83 3.05
C VAL A 161 19.81 5.72 3.32
N ALA A 162 19.30 4.52 3.62
CA ALA A 162 17.88 4.33 3.94
C ALA A 162 17.48 5.07 5.22
N ILE A 163 18.33 5.02 6.25
CA ILE A 163 18.10 5.67 7.54
C ILE A 163 17.99 7.19 7.38
N ALA A 164 18.81 7.80 6.50
CA ALA A 164 18.73 9.23 6.23
C ALA A 164 17.37 9.63 5.62
N ASP A 165 16.82 8.80 4.74
CA ASP A 165 15.52 9.07 4.10
C ASP A 165 14.34 8.83 5.05
N VAL A 166 14.44 7.87 5.99
CA VAL A 166 13.44 7.67 7.05
C VAL A 166 13.21 8.94 7.87
N ARG A 167 14.26 9.72 8.15
CA ARG A 167 14.11 10.98 8.89
C ARG A 167 13.22 11.98 8.15
N LYS A 168 13.26 11.98 6.81
CA LYS A 168 12.38 12.82 5.98
C LYS A 168 10.93 12.33 6.07
N GLU A 169 10.71 11.02 6.01
CA GLU A 169 9.37 10.41 6.18
C GLU A 169 8.75 10.72 7.55
N ILE A 170 9.55 10.61 8.63
CA ILE A 170 9.10 10.98 9.97
C ILE A 170 8.75 12.48 10.02
N SER A 171 9.57 13.34 9.42
CA SER A 171 9.27 14.77 9.36
C SER A 171 7.99 15.04 8.55
N PHE A 172 7.76 14.31 7.46
CA PHE A 172 6.56 14.42 6.64
C PHE A 172 5.32 14.06 7.48
N CYS A 173 5.30 12.88 8.11
CA CYS A 173 4.18 12.42 8.96
C CYS A 173 3.81 13.47 10.03
N ARG A 174 4.82 14.05 10.68
CA ARG A 174 4.62 15.13 11.67
C ARG A 174 3.99 16.39 11.08
N LYS A 175 4.41 16.81 9.87
CA LYS A 175 3.86 18.00 9.20
C LYS A 175 2.40 17.84 8.79
N VAL A 176 2.00 16.63 8.42
CA VAL A 176 0.62 16.32 8.00
C VAL A 176 -0.24 15.76 9.13
N ASN A 177 0.27 15.75 10.37
CA ASN A 177 -0.39 15.18 11.55
C ASN A 177 -0.83 13.71 11.38
N LEU A 178 -0.04 12.90 10.66
CA LEU A 178 -0.28 11.47 10.51
C LEU A 178 0.44 10.72 11.64
N PRO A 179 -0.27 9.97 12.51
CA PRO A 179 0.36 9.19 13.57
C PRO A 179 1.33 8.15 12.99
N ILE A 180 2.48 7.94 13.65
CA ILE A 180 3.42 6.88 13.27
C ILE A 180 3.13 5.69 14.18
N LEU A 181 2.61 4.61 13.61
CA LEU A 181 2.27 3.38 14.34
C LEU A 181 3.52 2.55 14.66
N GLY A 182 4.53 2.63 13.80
CA GLY A 182 5.79 1.92 14.00
C GLY A 182 6.76 2.07 12.83
N VAL A 183 7.98 1.59 13.05
CA VAL A 183 9.03 1.50 12.04
C VAL A 183 9.42 0.04 11.88
N VAL A 184 9.50 -0.43 10.64
CA VAL A 184 9.94 -1.79 10.27
C VAL A 184 11.30 -1.68 9.60
N GLU A 185 12.32 -2.25 10.25
CA GLU A 185 13.62 -2.46 9.64
C GLU A 185 13.62 -3.81 8.90
N ASN A 186 13.50 -3.75 7.58
CA ASN A 186 13.51 -4.90 6.71
C ASN A 186 14.94 -5.26 6.28
N MET A 187 15.15 -6.52 5.85
CA MET A 187 16.47 -7.03 5.44
C MET A 187 17.53 -6.85 6.53
N SER A 188 17.13 -6.95 7.79
CA SER A 188 18.02 -6.89 8.96
C SER A 188 18.41 -8.32 9.33
N GLY A 189 19.58 -8.72 8.82
CA GLY A 189 20.12 -10.06 8.96
C GLY A 189 19.68 -11.07 7.90
N TYR A 190 20.24 -12.27 8.01
CA TYR A 190 20.05 -13.39 7.09
C TYR A 190 19.91 -14.70 7.87
N VAL A 191 18.83 -15.44 7.61
CA VAL A 191 18.61 -16.77 8.16
C VAL A 191 19.14 -17.80 7.19
N CYS A 192 20.17 -18.54 7.60
CA CYS A 192 20.75 -19.58 6.76
C CYS A 192 19.75 -20.75 6.57
N PRO A 193 19.36 -21.10 5.33
CA PRO A 193 18.38 -22.17 5.09
C PRO A 193 18.91 -23.56 5.46
N HIS A 194 20.22 -23.73 5.63
CA HIS A 194 20.84 -25.00 6.02
C HIS A 194 20.86 -25.21 7.55
N CYS A 195 21.08 -24.15 8.34
CA CYS A 195 21.32 -24.28 9.78
C CYS A 195 20.47 -23.37 10.68
N ALA A 196 19.59 -22.54 10.11
CA ALA A 196 18.74 -21.57 10.80
C ALA A 196 19.48 -20.52 11.67
N VAL A 197 20.81 -20.46 11.59
CA VAL A 197 21.62 -19.42 12.23
C VAL A 197 21.32 -18.08 11.58
N ILE A 198 21.17 -17.05 12.42
CA ILE A 198 20.92 -15.67 12.02
C ILE A 198 22.25 -14.92 12.06
N SER A 199 22.67 -14.39 10.91
CA SER A 199 23.71 -13.36 10.85
C SER A 199 23.04 -12.01 10.81
N ILE A 200 23.47 -11.03 11.61
CA ILE A 200 22.97 -9.65 11.60
C ILE A 200 24.02 -8.74 10.96
#